data_AF-B8GGJ5-F1
#
_entry.id   AF-B8GGJ5-F1
#
_cell.length_a   1.000
_cell.length_b   1.000
_cell.length_c   1.000
_cell.angle_alpha   90.00
_cell.angle_beta   90.00
_cell.angle_gamma   90.00
#
_symmetry.space_group_name_H-M   'P 1'
#
loop_
_entity.id
_entity.type
_entity.pdbx_description
1 polymer ?
#
loop_
_entity_poly.entity_id
_entity_poly.type
_entity_poly.pdbx_seq_one_letter_code
_entity_poly.pdbx_strand_id
1 'polypeptide(L)'
;MSSYTFIVLLAALVLLLASGGVLAADPTTAAGEPIPITGCTEITNPGTYYLASDLIDLGCETAISVRCSNVVIDGRNHHVEGNDSPATVGIDIRSQQGNPGITNVLVENIQLSGWDQGVVVSPAGGEASPPPYVRLNNVHSQNNTEGFDLWGPGTITLDGCTATSNLQKGIRADGIEGDLAVALTDVQIQANGDDGVYARLTGMTINNCQISFNGWRTAESSGFRLNKGSAIIRDSLFEQNRGAGIFFETATNGTVTGTKIQYNGVGIRDSSGDGTVNIYNNYFRNDRNVALEGQVDTWSVQKRVGPNIVGGPSIGGNYWASPNWTGFSEMHLDVDGDGFCDEQFVIDGGNVDHLPLAMPPAIVPGGTGIPTSTKQDGRFDDVNGNGVLDFNDVILLFNQMDWIRENEPVAGFDFNGDGQITFADVVWLYGML
;
A
#
# COMPACT_ATOMS: atom_id res chain seq x y z
N MET A 1 17.06 -51.54 -32.34
CA MET A 1 18.41 -51.03 -32.01
C MET A 1 18.65 -49.84 -32.93
N SER A 2 18.77 -48.58 -32.53
CA SER A 2 18.82 -47.85 -31.26
C SER A 2 18.43 -46.41 -31.64
N SER A 3 17.33 -45.85 -31.12
CA SER A 3 17.30 -44.93 -29.98
C SER A 3 18.28 -43.76 -30.11
N TYR A 4 17.78 -42.54 -30.33
CA TYR A 4 18.15 -41.35 -29.56
C TYR A 4 17.11 -40.23 -29.72
N THR A 5 16.49 -39.96 -28.59
CA THR A 5 15.53 -38.93 -28.20
C THR A 5 16.06 -37.52 -28.43
N PHE A 6 15.26 -36.62 -29.00
CA PHE A 6 15.42 -35.17 -28.82
C PHE A 6 14.23 -34.64 -28.04
N ILE A 7 14.52 -34.16 -26.83
CA ILE A 7 13.60 -33.57 -25.87
C ILE A 7 13.33 -32.13 -26.31
N VAL A 8 12.07 -31.81 -26.60
CA VAL A 8 11.58 -30.43 -26.72
C VAL A 8 11.25 -29.95 -25.31
N LEU A 9 12.08 -29.06 -24.77
CA LEU A 9 11.86 -28.44 -23.46
C LEU A 9 11.00 -27.18 -23.66
N LEU A 10 9.68 -27.34 -23.61
CA LEU A 10 8.72 -26.25 -23.53
C LEU A 10 8.49 -25.94 -22.04
N ALA A 11 9.29 -25.05 -21.45
CA ALA A 11 9.07 -24.59 -20.09
C ALA A 11 8.05 -23.44 -20.09
N ALA A 12 6.77 -23.80 -20.02
CA ALA A 12 5.71 -22.87 -19.65
C ALA A 12 5.86 -22.57 -18.15
N LEU A 13 6.42 -21.42 -17.82
CA LEU A 13 6.44 -20.90 -16.46
C LEU A 13 5.03 -20.34 -16.15
N VAL A 14 4.16 -21.22 -15.67
CA VAL A 14 2.95 -20.83 -14.96
C VAL A 14 3.39 -20.28 -13.61
N LEU A 15 3.40 -18.95 -13.48
CA LEU A 15 3.54 -18.29 -12.18
C LEU A 15 2.21 -18.46 -11.43
N LEU A 16 2.04 -19.63 -10.82
CA LEU A 16 0.96 -19.86 -9.86
C LEU A 16 1.31 -19.04 -8.61
N LEU A 17 0.39 -18.13 -8.25
CA LEU A 17 0.35 -17.47 -6.96
C LEU A 17 0.42 -18.52 -5.86
N ALA A 18 1.60 -18.68 -5.26
CA ALA A 18 1.69 -19.25 -3.93
C ALA A 18 1.27 -18.15 -2.95
N SER A 19 -0.05 -18.05 -2.72
CA SER A 19 -0.53 -17.77 -1.38
C SER A 19 0.03 -18.90 -0.51
N GLY A 20 1.24 -18.69 0.01
CA GLY A 20 1.86 -19.52 1.03
C GLY A 20 1.09 -19.35 2.32
N GLY A 21 -0.19 -19.76 2.32
CA GLY A 21 -0.85 -20.23 3.50
C GLY A 21 -0.02 -21.40 3.98
N VAL A 22 0.85 -21.14 4.95
CA VAL A 22 1.18 -22.15 5.93
C VAL A 22 -0.17 -22.47 6.57
N LEU A 23 -0.86 -23.48 6.03
CA LEU A 23 -1.85 -24.23 6.77
C LEU A 23 -1.08 -24.88 7.91
N ALA A 24 -0.83 -24.10 8.96
CA ALA A 24 -0.60 -24.64 10.28
C ALA A 24 -1.78 -25.56 10.52
N ALA A 25 -1.48 -26.82 10.80
CA ALA A 25 -2.47 -27.83 11.09
C ALA A 25 -3.50 -27.25 12.08
N ASP A 26 -4.77 -27.38 11.72
CA ASP A 26 -5.91 -27.07 12.58
C ASP A 26 -5.63 -27.67 13.97
N PRO A 27 -5.59 -26.88 15.06
CA PRO A 27 -5.30 -27.38 16.40
C PRO A 27 -6.52 -28.11 16.96
N THR A 28 -7.10 -29.07 16.23
CA THR A 28 -8.15 -29.94 16.73
C THR A 28 -7.54 -31.19 17.38
N THR A 29 -6.77 -31.01 18.45
CA THR A 29 -6.60 -32.07 19.45
C THR A 29 -6.40 -31.47 20.84
N ALA A 30 -7.51 -31.50 21.60
CA ALA A 30 -7.71 -31.17 23.01
C ALA A 30 -7.92 -29.69 23.38
N ALA A 31 -8.90 -29.00 22.78
CA ALA A 31 -9.36 -27.72 23.31
C ALA A 31 -10.34 -27.96 24.48
N GLY A 32 -9.99 -27.50 25.68
CA GLY A 32 -10.96 -27.32 26.76
C GLY A 32 -12.03 -26.28 26.35
N GLU A 33 -13.12 -26.21 27.11
CA GLU A 33 -14.16 -25.19 26.91
C GLU A 33 -13.52 -23.77 26.88
N PRO A 34 -13.92 -22.88 25.94
CA PRO A 34 -13.42 -21.53 25.88
C PRO A 34 -13.54 -20.79 27.22
N ILE A 35 -12.49 -20.08 27.62
CA ILE A 35 -12.40 -19.43 28.93
C ILE A 35 -12.86 -17.97 28.80
N PRO A 36 -13.88 -17.53 29.55
CA PRO A 36 -14.32 -16.13 29.51
C PRO A 36 -13.28 -15.20 30.15
N ILE A 37 -13.06 -14.06 29.52
CA ILE A 37 -12.36 -12.89 30.05
C ILE A 37 -13.44 -11.89 30.48
N THR A 38 -13.50 -11.60 31.79
CA THR A 38 -14.49 -10.68 32.39
C THR A 38 -13.85 -9.48 33.07
N GLY A 39 -12.53 -9.33 32.96
CA GLY A 39 -11.74 -8.31 33.64
C GLY A 39 -10.26 -8.45 33.28
N CYS A 40 -9.39 -7.73 33.98
CA CYS A 40 -7.96 -7.76 33.72
C CYS A 40 -7.42 -9.19 33.91
N THR A 41 -6.75 -9.73 32.90
CA THR A 41 -6.44 -11.16 32.81
C THR A 41 -5.01 -11.38 32.36
N GLU A 42 -4.32 -12.31 33.04
CA GLU A 42 -3.04 -12.86 32.59
C GLU A 42 -3.24 -14.30 32.11
N ILE A 43 -2.96 -14.53 30.82
CA ILE A 43 -3.05 -15.82 30.15
C ILE A 43 -1.67 -16.49 30.20
N THR A 44 -1.56 -17.49 31.08
CA THR A 44 -0.34 -18.29 31.29
C THR A 44 -0.48 -19.73 30.81
N ASN A 45 -1.69 -20.15 30.40
CA ASN A 45 -1.96 -21.49 29.89
C ASN A 45 -2.44 -21.43 28.43
N PRO A 46 -1.99 -22.33 27.55
CA PRO A 46 -2.56 -22.50 26.22
C PRO A 46 -4.07 -22.71 26.25
N GLY A 47 -4.78 -22.21 25.25
CA GLY A 47 -6.22 -22.40 25.14
C GLY A 47 -6.94 -21.32 24.34
N THR A 48 -8.25 -21.47 24.27
CA THR A 48 -9.16 -20.50 23.66
C THR A 48 -9.81 -19.65 24.73
N TYR A 49 -9.79 -18.35 24.54
CA TYR A 49 -10.34 -17.33 25.42
C TYR A 49 -11.31 -16.46 24.63
N TYR A 50 -12.29 -15.87 25.31
CA TYR A 50 -13.19 -14.90 24.68
C TYR A 50 -13.56 -13.76 25.61
N LEU A 51 -13.79 -12.57 25.07
CA LEU A 51 -14.37 -11.47 25.85
C LEU A 51 -15.85 -11.78 26.11
N ALA A 52 -16.24 -11.81 27.38
CA ALA A 52 -17.63 -12.08 27.78
C ALA A 52 -18.51 -10.81 27.78
N SER A 53 -17.88 -9.64 27.80
CA SER A 53 -18.47 -8.32 27.74
C SER A 53 -17.40 -7.30 27.34
N ASP A 54 -17.81 -6.05 27.15
CA ASP A 54 -16.85 -4.94 27.11
C ASP A 54 -16.11 -4.85 28.45
N LEU A 55 -14.83 -4.45 28.38
CA LEU A 55 -13.91 -4.26 29.49
C LEU A 55 -13.60 -2.77 29.59
N ILE A 56 -14.30 -2.05 30.47
CA ILE A 56 -14.26 -0.59 30.54
C ILE A 56 -13.57 -0.13 31.81
N ASP A 57 -12.55 0.73 31.68
CA ASP A 57 -11.90 1.46 32.78
C ASP A 57 -11.57 0.58 33.99
N LEU A 58 -11.00 -0.60 33.72
CA LEU A 58 -10.77 -1.61 34.76
C LEU A 58 -9.70 -1.23 35.79
N GLY A 59 -8.98 -0.12 35.57
CA GLY A 59 -7.96 0.41 36.49
C GLY A 59 -6.65 -0.39 36.55
N CYS A 60 -6.48 -1.40 35.70
CA CYS A 60 -5.22 -2.11 35.55
C CYS A 60 -4.29 -1.44 34.53
N GLU A 61 -2.99 -1.59 34.72
CA GLU A 61 -1.97 -1.12 33.77
C GLU A 61 -1.98 -1.93 32.47
N THR A 62 -2.44 -3.19 32.51
CA THR A 62 -2.63 -4.00 31.32
C THR A 62 -3.93 -4.79 31.41
N ALA A 63 -4.81 -4.65 30.42
CA ALA A 63 -6.09 -5.37 30.41
C ALA A 63 -5.90 -6.87 30.11
N ILE A 64 -5.18 -7.23 29.05
CA ILE A 64 -4.94 -8.63 28.70
C ILE A 64 -3.44 -8.87 28.49
N SER A 65 -2.86 -9.71 29.34
CA SER A 65 -1.47 -10.14 29.24
C SER A 65 -1.41 -11.56 28.68
N VAL A 66 -0.72 -11.79 27.56
CA VAL A 66 -0.46 -13.12 27.01
C VAL A 66 1.01 -13.49 27.26
N ARG A 67 1.23 -14.61 27.95
CA ARG A 67 2.55 -15.07 28.42
C ARG A 67 2.94 -16.47 27.94
N CYS A 68 2.10 -17.10 27.13
CA CYS A 68 2.31 -18.46 26.62
C CYS A 68 1.90 -18.60 25.14
N SER A 69 2.37 -19.69 24.52
CA SER A 69 2.06 -20.06 23.14
C SER A 69 0.71 -20.77 23.01
N ASN A 70 0.20 -20.90 21.78
CA ASN A 70 -1.05 -21.60 21.45
C ASN A 70 -2.27 -21.00 22.16
N VAL A 71 -2.44 -19.69 21.98
CA VAL A 71 -3.54 -18.91 22.56
C VAL A 71 -4.41 -18.36 21.42
N VAL A 72 -5.71 -18.52 21.56
CA VAL A 72 -6.70 -17.81 20.73
C VAL A 72 -7.50 -16.90 21.64
N ILE A 73 -7.61 -15.62 21.28
CA ILE A 73 -8.50 -14.66 21.94
C ILE A 73 -9.52 -14.19 20.90
N ASP A 74 -10.78 -14.56 21.09
CA ASP A 74 -11.92 -14.06 20.32
C ASP A 74 -12.62 -12.94 21.09
N GLY A 75 -12.46 -11.71 20.62
CA GLY A 75 -13.12 -10.56 21.23
C GLY A 75 -14.60 -10.46 21.00
N ARG A 76 -15.16 -11.17 20.00
CA ARG A 76 -16.58 -11.06 19.62
C ARG A 76 -17.04 -9.61 19.39
N ASN A 77 -16.13 -8.78 18.90
CA ASN A 77 -16.25 -7.34 18.68
C ASN A 77 -16.45 -6.50 19.94
N HIS A 78 -16.18 -7.04 21.14
CA HIS A 78 -16.21 -6.28 22.38
C HIS A 78 -15.09 -5.24 22.45
N HIS A 79 -15.35 -4.22 23.25
CA HIS A 79 -14.45 -3.08 23.46
C HIS A 79 -13.64 -3.24 24.74
N VAL A 80 -12.33 -3.00 24.64
CA VAL A 80 -11.41 -2.93 25.76
C VAL A 80 -10.92 -1.48 25.88
N GLU A 81 -11.48 -0.75 26.83
CA GLU A 81 -11.27 0.69 27.04
C GLU A 81 -10.39 0.94 28.26
N GLY A 82 -9.33 1.71 28.05
CA GLY A 82 -8.47 2.27 29.09
C GLY A 82 -8.86 3.71 29.43
N ASN A 83 -8.13 4.30 30.38
CA ASN A 83 -8.45 5.60 30.99
C ASN A 83 -7.51 6.74 30.57
N ASP A 84 -6.92 6.66 29.37
CA ASP A 84 -5.93 7.60 28.82
C ASP A 84 -4.67 7.78 29.70
N SER A 85 -4.37 6.81 30.58
CA SER A 85 -3.19 6.89 31.44
C SER A 85 -1.92 6.44 30.71
N PRO A 86 -0.78 7.11 30.94
CA PRO A 86 0.50 6.69 30.37
C PRO A 86 0.94 5.33 30.92
N ALA A 87 1.83 4.63 30.20
CA ALA A 87 2.35 3.32 30.58
C ALA A 87 1.26 2.24 30.76
N THR A 88 0.13 2.37 30.04
CA THR A 88 -0.93 1.37 30.03
C THR A 88 -1.02 0.65 28.69
N VAL A 89 -1.43 -0.61 28.71
CA VAL A 89 -1.49 -1.47 27.52
C VAL A 89 -2.82 -2.20 27.43
N GLY A 90 -3.48 -2.14 26.28
CA GLY A 90 -4.72 -2.89 26.07
C GLY A 90 -4.45 -4.40 26.01
N ILE A 91 -3.63 -4.84 25.04
CA ILE A 91 -3.20 -6.23 24.91
C ILE A 91 -1.67 -6.28 24.85
N ASP A 92 -1.06 -6.98 25.80
CA ASP A 92 0.39 -7.17 25.87
C ASP A 92 0.74 -8.64 25.60
N ILE A 93 1.27 -8.93 24.41
CA ILE A 93 1.76 -10.25 24.01
C ILE A 93 3.28 -10.24 24.16
N ARG A 94 3.76 -10.75 25.28
CA ARG A 94 5.17 -10.63 25.66
C ARG A 94 5.74 -11.94 26.17
N SER A 95 6.84 -12.39 25.56
CA SER A 95 7.55 -13.57 26.06
C SER A 95 8.19 -13.28 27.43
N GLN A 96 8.47 -14.31 28.23
CA GLN A 96 9.02 -14.15 29.58
C GLN A 96 10.45 -14.69 29.65
N GLN A 97 11.24 -14.18 30.60
CA GLN A 97 12.61 -14.67 30.83
C GLN A 97 12.58 -16.19 31.12
N GLY A 98 13.26 -16.99 30.29
CA GLY A 98 13.25 -18.46 30.37
C GLY A 98 12.19 -19.15 29.51
N ASN A 99 11.27 -18.41 28.89
CA ASN A 99 10.38 -18.86 27.83
C ASN A 99 10.50 -17.90 26.62
N PRO A 100 11.57 -18.01 25.82
CA PRO A 100 11.96 -16.92 24.95
C PRO A 100 11.01 -16.70 23.77
N GLY A 101 10.25 -17.70 23.32
CA GLY A 101 9.35 -17.58 22.16
C GLY A 101 7.86 -17.78 22.46
N ILE A 102 7.03 -16.75 22.25
CA ILE A 102 5.57 -16.88 22.19
C ILE A 102 5.15 -17.11 20.74
N THR A 103 4.64 -18.28 20.43
CA THR A 103 4.24 -18.67 19.08
C THR A 103 2.78 -19.11 19.03
N ASN A 104 2.18 -19.00 17.84
CA ASN A 104 0.81 -19.41 17.60
C ASN A 104 -0.18 -18.70 18.54
N VAL A 105 -0.08 -17.37 18.58
CA VAL A 105 -1.08 -16.51 19.23
C VAL A 105 -1.95 -15.87 18.16
N LEU A 106 -3.26 -16.01 18.29
CA LEU A 106 -4.26 -15.33 17.46
C LEU A 106 -5.10 -14.43 18.37
N VAL A 107 -5.21 -13.16 17.98
CA VAL A 107 -6.15 -12.21 18.56
C VAL A 107 -7.09 -11.75 17.46
N GLU A 108 -8.39 -11.84 17.69
CA GLU A 108 -9.37 -11.47 16.67
C GLU A 108 -10.60 -10.73 17.21
N ASN A 109 -11.18 -9.88 16.37
CA ASN A 109 -12.47 -9.20 16.61
C ASN A 109 -12.49 -8.40 17.92
N ILE A 110 -11.51 -7.51 18.14
CA ILE A 110 -11.40 -6.68 19.34
C ILE A 110 -11.27 -5.21 18.98
N GLN A 111 -11.90 -4.34 19.77
CA GLN A 111 -11.71 -2.89 19.71
C GLN A 111 -10.92 -2.42 20.95
N LEU A 112 -9.96 -1.52 20.77
CA LEU A 112 -9.05 -1.00 21.80
C LEU A 112 -8.99 0.53 21.72
N SER A 113 -9.21 1.22 22.85
CA SER A 113 -9.00 2.67 22.95
C SER A 113 -8.65 3.12 24.36
N GLY A 114 -8.09 4.33 24.49
CA GLY A 114 -7.78 4.94 25.78
C GLY A 114 -6.56 4.33 26.47
N TRP A 115 -5.68 3.68 25.72
CA TRP A 115 -4.43 3.08 26.20
C TRP A 115 -3.24 3.93 25.76
N ASP A 116 -2.13 3.86 26.50
CA ASP A 116 -0.87 4.38 25.96
C ASP A 116 -0.48 3.56 24.72
N GLN A 117 -0.54 2.23 24.82
CA GLN A 117 -0.30 1.31 23.70
C GLN A 117 -1.50 0.37 23.53
N GLY A 118 -2.14 0.39 22.37
CA GLY A 118 -3.32 -0.47 22.13
C GLY A 118 -2.95 -1.96 22.15
N VAL A 119 -2.02 -2.37 21.28
CA VAL A 119 -1.45 -3.72 21.26
C VAL A 119 0.07 -3.64 21.29
N VAL A 120 0.68 -4.42 22.17
CA VAL A 120 2.13 -4.62 22.22
C VAL A 120 2.44 -6.07 21.89
N VAL A 121 3.40 -6.29 21.00
CA VAL A 121 4.04 -7.57 20.77
C VAL A 121 5.53 -7.40 21.00
N SER A 122 6.12 -8.12 21.96
CA SER A 122 7.55 -7.95 22.27
C SER A 122 8.20 -9.22 22.84
N PRO A 123 9.50 -9.45 22.61
CA PRO A 123 10.23 -10.52 23.28
C PRO A 123 10.65 -10.12 24.70
N ALA A 124 10.87 -11.10 25.57
CA ALA A 124 11.68 -10.93 26.78
C ALA A 124 13.16 -10.87 26.41
N GLY A 125 13.68 -9.67 26.18
CA GLY A 125 15.12 -9.32 26.18
C GLY A 125 16.07 -10.27 25.43
N GLY A 126 16.50 -9.87 24.22
CA GLY A 126 17.45 -10.63 23.40
C GLY A 126 16.78 -11.77 22.60
N GLU A 127 17.40 -12.14 21.47
CA GLU A 127 16.97 -13.15 20.48
C GLU A 127 16.01 -14.23 21.02
N ALA A 128 14.71 -14.04 20.78
CA ALA A 128 13.68 -14.99 21.16
C ALA A 128 13.79 -16.26 20.29
N SER A 129 13.81 -17.45 20.91
CA SER A 129 13.85 -18.74 20.25
C SER A 129 12.77 -19.69 20.78
N PRO A 130 11.86 -20.22 19.94
CA PRO A 130 11.67 -19.85 18.53
C PRO A 130 11.21 -18.38 18.39
N PRO A 131 11.45 -17.73 17.24
CA PRO A 131 10.94 -16.39 16.98
C PRO A 131 9.42 -16.32 17.15
N PRO A 132 8.89 -15.27 17.79
CA PRO A 132 7.46 -15.08 17.95
C PRO A 132 6.66 -15.21 16.65
N TYR A 133 5.46 -15.79 16.75
CA TYR A 133 4.50 -15.82 15.64
C TYR A 133 3.11 -15.43 16.14
N VAL A 134 2.67 -14.23 15.74
CA VAL A 134 1.43 -13.60 16.21
C VAL A 134 0.59 -13.18 15.02
N ARG A 135 -0.71 -13.50 15.07
CA ARG A 135 -1.70 -13.04 14.10
C ARG A 135 -2.72 -12.15 14.80
N LEU A 136 -2.95 -10.98 14.23
CA LEU A 136 -3.99 -10.03 14.63
C LEU A 136 -4.98 -9.95 13.46
N ASN A 137 -6.24 -10.28 13.70
CA ASN A 137 -7.28 -10.31 12.67
C ASN A 137 -8.47 -9.44 13.10
N ASN A 138 -8.84 -8.43 12.32
CA ASN A 138 -9.96 -7.55 12.66
C ASN A 138 -9.81 -6.95 14.08
N VAL A 139 -8.60 -6.43 14.37
CA VAL A 139 -8.28 -5.74 15.62
C VAL A 139 -8.21 -4.24 15.35
N HIS A 140 -8.98 -3.47 16.11
CA HIS A 140 -9.12 -2.02 15.90
C HIS A 140 -8.47 -1.27 17.07
N SER A 141 -7.38 -0.57 16.81
CA SER A 141 -6.64 0.22 17.79
C SER A 141 -6.79 1.71 17.49
N GLN A 142 -7.55 2.41 18.34
CA GLN A 142 -7.93 3.80 18.11
C GLN A 142 -7.83 4.68 19.34
N ASN A 143 -7.54 5.97 19.15
CA ASN A 143 -7.43 6.95 20.25
C ASN A 143 -6.49 6.48 21.38
N ASN A 144 -5.38 5.84 21.01
CA ASN A 144 -4.29 5.49 21.93
C ASN A 144 -3.11 6.46 21.72
N THR A 145 -2.05 6.38 22.53
CA THR A 145 -0.80 7.08 22.17
C THR A 145 -0.18 6.43 20.94
N GLU A 146 0.05 5.12 20.97
CA GLU A 146 0.46 4.29 19.83
C GLU A 146 -0.57 3.18 19.58
N GLY A 147 -0.87 2.91 18.30
CA GLY A 147 -1.87 1.92 17.93
C GLY A 147 -1.40 0.48 18.15
N PHE A 148 -0.40 0.07 17.36
CA PHE A 148 0.28 -1.23 17.46
C PHE A 148 1.78 -1.02 17.63
N ASP A 149 2.35 -1.59 18.68
CA ASP A 149 3.77 -1.55 18.97
C ASP A 149 4.38 -2.96 18.87
N LEU A 150 5.12 -3.20 17.79
CA LEU A 150 5.54 -4.53 17.32
C LEU A 150 7.07 -4.65 17.34
N TRP A 151 7.62 -5.40 18.29
CA TRP A 151 9.07 -5.42 18.58
C TRP A 151 9.66 -6.83 18.51
N GLY A 152 10.96 -6.88 18.17
CA GLY A 152 11.82 -8.06 18.29
C GLY A 152 11.86 -8.97 17.07
N PRO A 153 12.53 -10.13 17.15
CA PRO A 153 12.44 -11.13 16.09
C PRO A 153 11.02 -11.66 15.95
N GLY A 154 10.71 -12.18 14.78
CA GLY A 154 9.52 -13.00 14.59
C GLY A 154 8.73 -12.65 13.34
N THR A 155 7.50 -13.14 13.32
CA THR A 155 6.55 -12.88 12.24
C THR A 155 5.24 -12.42 12.86
N ILE A 156 4.81 -11.22 12.48
CA ILE A 156 3.57 -10.62 12.95
C ILE A 156 2.72 -10.30 11.73
N THR A 157 1.48 -10.76 11.71
CA THR A 157 0.54 -10.46 10.63
C THR A 157 -0.66 -9.68 11.15
N LEU A 158 -1.04 -8.62 10.44
CA LEU A 158 -2.26 -7.86 10.67
C LEU A 158 -3.14 -8.03 9.42
N ASP A 159 -4.36 -8.52 9.62
CA ASP A 159 -5.34 -8.76 8.56
C ASP A 159 -6.67 -8.06 8.92
N GLY A 160 -7.15 -7.17 8.05
CA GLY A 160 -8.38 -6.41 8.31
C GLY A 160 -8.34 -5.49 9.55
N CYS A 161 -7.15 -5.22 10.09
CA CYS A 161 -6.98 -4.38 11.28
C CYS A 161 -7.11 -2.88 10.96
N THR A 162 -7.35 -2.07 12.00
CA THR A 162 -7.31 -0.60 11.88
C THR A 162 -6.44 0.04 12.95
N ALA A 163 -5.68 1.06 12.57
CA ALA A 163 -4.88 1.89 13.46
C ALA A 163 -5.25 3.37 13.22
N THR A 164 -6.15 3.92 14.02
CA THR A 164 -6.80 5.21 13.69
C THR A 164 -6.77 6.22 14.82
N SER A 165 -6.50 7.48 14.48
CA SER A 165 -6.61 8.60 15.43
C SER A 165 -5.72 8.45 16.66
N ASN A 166 -4.60 7.73 16.55
CA ASN A 166 -3.64 7.62 17.64
C ASN A 166 -2.79 8.91 17.71
N LEU A 167 -2.42 9.31 18.93
CA LEU A 167 -1.70 10.56 19.16
C LEU A 167 -0.31 10.58 18.51
N GLN A 168 0.34 9.42 18.40
CA GLN A 168 1.62 9.23 17.74
C GLN A 168 1.45 8.37 16.49
N LYS A 169 2.02 7.16 16.49
CA LYS A 169 2.07 6.29 15.32
C LYS A 169 0.87 5.35 15.30
N GLY A 170 0.39 5.05 14.10
CA GLY A 170 -0.58 3.96 13.93
C GLY A 170 0.07 2.61 14.22
N ILE A 171 1.20 2.35 13.56
CA ILE A 171 2.01 1.16 13.78
C ILE A 171 3.47 1.55 13.95
N ARG A 172 4.09 1.05 15.01
CA ARG A 172 5.54 1.04 15.19
C ARG A 172 6.02 -0.40 15.10
N ALA A 173 6.91 -0.67 14.15
CA ALA A 173 7.48 -2.01 13.93
C ALA A 173 9.01 -1.96 13.98
N ASP A 174 9.60 -2.54 15.02
CA ASP A 174 11.01 -2.40 15.33
C ASP A 174 11.68 -3.77 15.53
N GLY A 175 12.36 -4.24 14.47
CA GLY A 175 13.18 -5.45 14.49
C GLY A 175 14.61 -5.13 14.93
N ILE A 176 15.12 -5.90 15.89
CA ILE A 176 16.51 -5.77 16.32
C ILE A 176 17.34 -6.54 15.29
N GLU A 177 18.28 -5.90 14.60
CA GLU A 177 19.08 -6.54 13.52
C GLU A 177 18.29 -7.04 12.28
N GLY A 178 16.99 -6.74 12.20
CA GLY A 178 16.18 -7.01 11.00
C GLY A 178 15.46 -8.35 10.99
N ASP A 179 15.54 -9.10 12.09
CA ASP A 179 14.90 -10.40 12.35
C ASP A 179 13.36 -10.41 12.43
N LEU A 180 12.72 -9.25 12.26
CA LEU A 180 11.27 -9.06 12.24
C LEU A 180 10.72 -9.07 10.81
N ALA A 181 9.68 -9.87 10.59
CA ALA A 181 8.80 -9.79 9.43
C ALA A 181 7.41 -9.31 9.88
N VAL A 182 6.90 -8.27 9.22
CA VAL A 182 5.53 -7.76 9.44
C VAL A 182 4.79 -7.78 8.13
N ALA A 183 3.61 -8.39 8.11
CA ALA A 183 2.72 -8.38 6.95
C ALA A 183 1.40 -7.70 7.29
N LEU A 184 1.05 -6.68 6.52
CA LEU A 184 -0.21 -5.96 6.59
C LEU A 184 -1.05 -6.34 5.36
N THR A 185 -2.25 -6.85 5.57
CA THR A 185 -3.24 -7.13 4.53
C THR A 185 -4.58 -6.50 4.90
N ASP A 186 -5.18 -5.76 3.96
CA ASP A 186 -6.49 -5.12 4.18
C ASP A 186 -6.54 -4.18 5.40
N VAL A 187 -5.40 -3.57 5.75
CA VAL A 187 -5.25 -2.71 6.95
C VAL A 187 -5.56 -1.25 6.61
N GLN A 188 -6.27 -0.57 7.50
CA GLN A 188 -6.51 0.88 7.42
C GLN A 188 -5.75 1.64 8.51
N ILE A 189 -4.92 2.61 8.11
CA ILE A 189 -4.05 3.36 9.01
C ILE A 189 -4.25 4.85 8.76
N GLN A 190 -5.03 5.49 9.63
CA GLN A 190 -5.58 6.81 9.32
C GLN A 190 -5.48 7.81 10.48
N ALA A 191 -5.25 9.07 10.14
CA ALA A 191 -5.33 10.19 11.08
C ALA A 191 -4.41 10.06 12.32
N ASN A 192 -3.29 9.35 12.21
CA ASN A 192 -2.32 9.25 13.29
C ASN A 192 -1.43 10.50 13.34
N GLY A 193 -1.04 10.92 14.55
CA GLY A 193 -0.34 12.20 14.76
C GLY A 193 1.04 12.28 14.14
N ASP A 194 1.78 11.17 14.16
CA ASP A 194 3.11 11.03 13.59
C ASP A 194 3.06 10.15 12.34
N ASP A 195 4.04 9.26 12.10
CA ASP A 195 4.01 8.36 10.95
C ASP A 195 2.80 7.40 11.05
N GLY A 196 2.15 7.09 9.92
CA GLY A 196 1.13 6.04 9.90
C GLY A 196 1.75 4.71 10.28
N VAL A 197 2.84 4.37 9.61
CA VAL A 197 3.69 3.21 9.92
C VAL A 197 5.15 3.66 9.98
N TYR A 198 5.80 3.39 11.11
CA TYR A 198 7.25 3.48 11.26
C TYR A 198 7.83 2.08 11.33
N ALA A 199 8.80 1.76 10.47
CA ALA A 199 9.39 0.42 10.40
C ALA A 199 10.92 0.45 10.41
N ARG A 200 11.53 -0.45 11.19
CA ARG A 200 12.97 -0.74 11.17
C ARG A 200 13.14 -2.27 11.15
N LEU A 201 13.03 -2.90 9.98
CA LEU A 201 12.98 -4.36 9.82
C LEU A 201 13.21 -4.82 8.38
N THR A 202 13.57 -6.09 8.14
CA THR A 202 13.93 -6.58 6.79
C THR A 202 12.82 -7.33 6.04
N GLY A 203 11.63 -7.50 6.64
CA GLY A 203 10.51 -8.23 6.02
C GLY A 203 9.17 -7.50 6.09
N MET A 204 9.10 -6.22 5.69
CA MET A 204 7.81 -5.51 5.66
C MET A 204 7.04 -5.90 4.38
N THR A 205 5.79 -6.31 4.52
CA THR A 205 4.87 -6.48 3.41
C THR A 205 3.62 -5.65 3.65
N ILE A 206 3.27 -4.80 2.70
CA ILE A 206 2.04 -3.98 2.72
C ILE A 206 1.24 -4.35 1.47
N ASN A 207 0.05 -4.90 1.67
CA ASN A 207 -0.81 -5.37 0.59
C ASN A 207 -2.24 -4.90 0.79
N ASN A 208 -2.84 -4.30 -0.24
CA ASN A 208 -4.22 -3.82 -0.20
C ASN A 208 -4.55 -2.97 1.04
N CYS A 209 -3.59 -2.13 1.46
CA CYS A 209 -3.74 -1.27 2.62
C CYS A 209 -4.11 0.16 2.21
N GLN A 210 -4.84 0.85 3.08
CA GLN A 210 -5.09 2.29 2.95
C GLN A 210 -4.39 3.04 4.07
N ILE A 211 -3.44 3.91 3.71
CA ILE A 211 -2.62 4.68 4.64
C ILE A 211 -2.81 6.15 4.32
N SER A 212 -3.60 6.84 5.14
CA SER A 212 -4.06 8.20 4.81
C SER A 212 -4.13 9.17 5.99
N PHE A 213 -4.03 10.46 5.71
CA PHE A 213 -4.18 11.53 6.71
C PHE A 213 -3.22 11.48 7.90
N ASN A 214 -2.08 10.78 7.79
CA ASN A 214 -1.12 10.69 8.89
C ASN A 214 -0.18 11.91 8.94
N GLY A 215 0.38 12.18 10.11
CA GLY A 215 1.38 13.22 10.34
C GLY A 215 0.82 14.59 10.74
N TRP A 216 -0.39 14.68 11.29
CA TRP A 216 -0.97 15.99 11.63
C TRP A 216 -0.17 16.77 12.69
N ARG A 217 0.69 16.12 13.49
CA ARG A 217 1.57 16.78 14.47
C ARG A 217 2.83 17.37 13.84
N THR A 218 3.45 16.67 12.88
CA THR A 218 4.69 17.14 12.24
C THR A 218 4.72 16.85 10.73
N ALA A 219 5.23 17.80 9.95
CA ALA A 219 5.39 17.64 8.51
C ALA A 219 6.53 16.67 8.14
N GLU A 220 7.36 16.28 9.11
CA GLU A 220 8.40 15.28 8.91
C GLU A 220 7.85 13.85 8.84
N SER A 221 6.61 13.63 9.28
CA SER A 221 5.97 12.31 9.29
C SER A 221 5.45 11.89 7.93
N SER A 222 5.45 10.59 7.68
CA SER A 222 5.06 9.95 6.42
C SER A 222 3.90 8.98 6.63
N GLY A 223 3.21 8.62 5.54
CA GLY A 223 2.25 7.51 5.58
C GLY A 223 2.96 6.23 6.01
N PHE A 224 4.02 5.87 5.30
CA PHE A 224 4.95 4.81 5.69
C PHE A 224 6.38 5.32 5.67
N ARG A 225 7.11 5.13 6.78
CA ARG A 225 8.54 5.36 6.87
C ARG A 225 9.26 4.04 7.13
N LEU A 226 10.07 3.62 6.18
CA LEU A 226 11.06 2.55 6.39
C LEU A 226 12.38 3.20 6.82
N ASN A 227 12.59 3.25 8.14
CA ASN A 227 13.83 3.77 8.69
C ASN A 227 15.01 2.90 8.27
N LYS A 228 14.88 1.57 8.27
CA LYS A 228 15.92 0.62 7.82
C LYS A 228 15.31 -0.71 7.37
N GLY A 229 15.96 -1.36 6.40
CA GLY A 229 15.68 -2.74 5.98
C GLY A 229 14.91 -2.80 4.67
N SER A 230 13.92 -3.68 4.55
CA SER A 230 13.25 -3.94 3.27
C SER A 230 11.73 -3.97 3.34
N ALA A 231 11.10 -3.54 2.25
CA ALA A 231 9.66 -3.55 2.11
C ALA A 231 9.19 -3.96 0.71
N ILE A 232 8.09 -4.73 0.67
CA ILE A 232 7.30 -4.97 -0.52
C ILE A 232 5.93 -4.32 -0.31
N ILE A 233 5.62 -3.32 -1.14
CA ILE A 233 4.38 -2.56 -1.12
C ILE A 233 3.65 -2.85 -2.42
N ARG A 234 2.40 -3.30 -2.31
CA ARG A 234 1.58 -3.58 -3.48
C ARG A 234 0.11 -3.31 -3.28
N ASP A 235 -0.56 -2.99 -4.39
CA ASP A 235 -2.02 -2.88 -4.48
C ASP A 235 -2.63 -1.95 -3.41
N SER A 236 -1.87 -0.95 -2.96
CA SER A 236 -2.20 -0.14 -1.80
C SER A 236 -2.46 1.33 -2.17
N LEU A 237 -3.02 2.08 -1.22
CA LEU A 237 -3.31 3.50 -1.36
C LEU A 237 -2.61 4.31 -0.27
N PHE A 238 -1.76 5.25 -0.69
CA PHE A 238 -1.12 6.24 0.16
C PHE A 238 -1.63 7.62 -0.23
N GLU A 239 -2.44 8.23 0.62
CA GLU A 239 -3.05 9.52 0.27
C GLU A 239 -3.16 10.52 1.41
N GLN A 240 -3.00 11.79 1.08
CA GLN A 240 -3.25 12.89 2.02
C GLN A 240 -2.43 12.79 3.32
N ASN A 241 -1.28 12.11 3.26
CA ASN A 241 -0.31 12.14 4.35
C ASN A 241 0.47 13.45 4.29
N ARG A 242 0.71 14.06 5.45
CA ARG A 242 1.26 15.43 5.51
C ARG A 242 2.65 15.54 4.91
N GLY A 243 3.53 14.57 5.18
CA GLY A 243 4.85 14.46 4.56
C GLY A 243 4.83 13.52 3.37
N ALA A 244 5.77 12.57 3.32
CA ALA A 244 5.80 11.63 2.21
C ALA A 244 4.67 10.60 2.31
N GLY A 245 4.15 10.12 1.19
CA GLY A 245 3.32 8.91 1.17
C GLY A 245 4.16 7.72 1.65
N ILE A 246 5.31 7.53 1.01
CA ILE A 246 6.30 6.51 1.35
C ILE A 246 7.68 7.17 1.49
N PHE A 247 8.37 6.87 2.59
CA PHE A 247 9.74 7.32 2.84
C PHE A 247 10.68 6.13 3.09
N PHE A 248 11.61 5.91 2.16
CA PHE A 248 12.75 5.01 2.34
C PHE A 248 13.94 5.79 2.90
N GLU A 249 14.18 5.70 4.21
CA GLU A 249 15.21 6.53 4.86
C GLU A 249 16.60 5.89 4.81
N THR A 250 16.75 4.64 5.26
CA THR A 250 17.97 3.82 5.09
C THR A 250 17.61 2.40 4.63
N ALA A 251 16.72 2.31 3.63
CA ALA A 251 16.30 1.05 3.06
C ALA A 251 17.48 0.30 2.40
N THR A 252 17.53 -1.02 2.52
CA THR A 252 18.49 -1.85 1.79
C THR A 252 17.99 -2.19 0.40
N ASN A 253 16.68 -2.39 0.29
CA ASN A 253 15.98 -2.75 -0.94
C ASN A 253 14.48 -2.55 -0.75
N GLY A 254 13.75 -2.41 -1.85
CA GLY A 254 12.29 -2.34 -1.79
C GLY A 254 11.63 -2.66 -3.12
N THR A 255 10.32 -2.87 -3.08
CA THR A 255 9.49 -2.93 -4.29
C THR A 255 8.18 -2.21 -4.02
N VAL A 256 7.78 -1.32 -4.93
CA VAL A 256 6.51 -0.61 -4.90
C VAL A 256 5.81 -0.85 -6.24
N THR A 257 4.65 -1.49 -6.23
CA THR A 257 3.92 -1.77 -7.47
C THR A 257 2.40 -1.79 -7.29
N GLY A 258 1.62 -1.52 -8.33
CA GLY A 258 0.16 -1.51 -8.25
C GLY A 258 -0.40 -0.50 -7.23
N THR A 259 0.40 0.49 -6.82
CA THR A 259 0.08 1.37 -5.69
C THR A 259 -0.32 2.74 -6.19
N LYS A 260 -1.37 3.33 -5.58
CA LYS A 260 -1.75 4.73 -5.80
C LYS A 260 -1.12 5.60 -4.72
N ILE A 261 -0.37 6.61 -5.12
CA ILE A 261 0.39 7.51 -4.25
C ILE A 261 0.02 8.94 -4.63
N GLN A 262 -0.94 9.53 -3.91
CA GLN A 262 -1.61 10.75 -4.35
C GLN A 262 -1.86 11.74 -3.22
N TYR A 263 -1.78 13.04 -3.52
CA TYR A 263 -2.09 14.14 -2.60
C TYR A 263 -1.31 14.11 -1.29
N ASN A 264 -0.12 13.51 -1.27
CA ASN A 264 0.81 13.58 -0.15
C ASN A 264 1.73 14.80 -0.34
N GLY A 265 2.38 15.25 0.74
CA GLY A 265 3.39 16.32 0.64
C GLY A 265 4.53 15.98 -0.35
N VAL A 266 4.94 14.71 -0.38
CA VAL A 266 5.74 14.11 -1.45
C VAL A 266 5.20 12.71 -1.72
N GLY A 267 5.22 12.23 -2.97
CA GLY A 267 4.83 10.84 -3.26
C GLY A 267 5.77 9.82 -2.60
N ILE A 268 6.98 9.68 -3.17
CA ILE A 268 8.08 8.90 -2.59
C ILE A 268 9.23 9.84 -2.23
N ARG A 269 9.70 9.76 -0.99
CA ARG A 269 11.01 10.26 -0.59
C ARG A 269 11.94 9.07 -0.43
N ASP A 270 13.15 9.19 -0.94
CA ASP A 270 14.17 8.15 -0.77
C ASP A 270 15.52 8.80 -0.47
N SER A 271 16.14 8.34 0.62
CA SER A 271 17.49 8.72 1.08
C SER A 271 18.32 7.48 1.43
N SER A 272 17.98 6.33 0.84
CA SER A 272 18.53 5.01 1.17
C SER A 272 20.04 4.84 0.92
N GLY A 273 20.67 5.79 0.23
CA GLY A 273 22.10 5.76 -0.07
C GLY A 273 22.42 4.72 -1.14
N ASP A 274 23.03 3.60 -0.73
CA ASP A 274 23.42 2.50 -1.63
C ASP A 274 22.28 1.47 -1.85
N GLY A 275 21.12 1.66 -1.20
CA GLY A 275 19.93 0.85 -1.42
C GLY A 275 19.33 1.06 -2.82
N THR A 276 18.53 0.10 -3.28
CA THR A 276 17.80 0.23 -4.56
C THR A 276 16.36 -0.24 -4.40
N VAL A 277 15.41 0.59 -4.83
CA VAL A 277 13.98 0.29 -4.84
C VAL A 277 13.50 0.05 -6.28
N ASN A 278 12.68 -0.98 -6.45
CA ASN A 278 12.02 -1.29 -7.73
C ASN A 278 10.59 -0.71 -7.73
N ILE A 279 10.35 0.32 -8.54
CA ILE A 279 9.14 1.13 -8.54
C ILE A 279 8.51 1.07 -9.94
N TYR A 280 7.43 0.31 -10.11
CA TYR A 280 6.77 0.17 -11.41
C TYR A 280 5.28 -0.12 -11.25
N ASN A 281 4.47 0.20 -12.25
CA ASN A 281 3.02 0.06 -12.26
C ASN A 281 2.31 0.81 -11.13
N ASN A 282 2.78 2.02 -10.80
CA ASN A 282 2.17 2.87 -9.77
C ASN A 282 1.50 4.09 -10.39
N TYR A 283 0.55 4.68 -9.66
CA TYR A 283 -0.10 5.93 -10.03
C TYR A 283 0.39 7.03 -9.09
N PHE A 284 1.12 8.01 -9.62
CA PHE A 284 1.62 9.16 -8.86
C PHE A 284 0.81 10.41 -9.17
N ARG A 285 0.31 11.09 -8.14
CA ARG A 285 -0.35 12.41 -8.29
C ARG A 285 -0.15 13.27 -7.04
N ASN A 286 1.00 13.90 -6.93
CA ASN A 286 1.38 14.78 -5.83
C ASN A 286 1.99 16.07 -6.41
N ASP A 287 2.00 17.16 -5.65
CA ASP A 287 2.70 18.39 -6.07
C ASP A 287 4.19 18.13 -6.37
N ARG A 288 4.77 17.16 -5.63
CA ARG A 288 6.07 16.58 -5.90
C ARG A 288 5.99 15.06 -5.81
N ASN A 289 6.05 14.36 -6.95
CA ASN A 289 5.94 12.90 -6.96
C ASN A 289 7.14 12.20 -6.33
N VAL A 290 8.37 12.72 -6.52
CA VAL A 290 9.59 12.07 -6.05
C VAL A 290 10.57 13.08 -5.44
N ALA A 291 11.23 12.69 -4.34
CA ALA A 291 12.38 13.36 -3.77
C ALA A 291 13.51 12.36 -3.53
N LEU A 292 14.62 12.51 -4.26
CA LEU A 292 15.79 11.64 -4.20
C LEU A 292 17.00 12.37 -3.58
N GLU A 293 17.87 11.65 -2.89
CA GLU A 293 19.06 12.18 -2.22
C GLU A 293 20.34 11.41 -2.63
N GLY A 294 20.54 11.24 -3.96
CA GLY A 294 21.78 10.73 -4.55
C GLY A 294 21.78 9.25 -4.96
N GLN A 295 20.71 8.52 -4.66
CA GLN A 295 20.52 7.11 -5.06
C GLN A 295 19.96 6.95 -6.48
N VAL A 296 20.07 5.73 -7.00
CA VAL A 296 19.52 5.33 -8.31
C VAL A 296 18.60 4.13 -8.12
N ASP A 297 17.32 4.34 -8.42
CA ASP A 297 16.26 3.35 -8.33
C ASP A 297 15.84 2.84 -9.71
N THR A 298 15.11 1.72 -9.72
CA THR A 298 14.55 1.16 -10.95
C THR A 298 13.10 1.62 -11.10
N TRP A 299 12.82 2.42 -12.13
CA TRP A 299 11.48 3.01 -12.35
C TRP A 299 10.66 2.29 -13.43
N SER A 300 11.22 1.26 -14.06
CA SER A 300 10.53 0.47 -15.08
C SER A 300 11.07 -0.95 -15.11
N VAL A 301 10.24 -1.88 -15.58
CA VAL A 301 10.58 -3.30 -15.76
C VAL A 301 10.37 -3.71 -17.20
N GLN A 302 10.82 -4.91 -17.57
CA GLN A 302 10.53 -5.46 -18.88
C GLN A 302 9.02 -5.50 -19.15
N LYS A 303 8.61 -4.97 -20.30
CA LYS A 303 7.22 -4.97 -20.78
C LYS A 303 6.59 -6.36 -20.65
N ARG A 304 5.42 -6.41 -20.03
CA ARG A 304 4.58 -7.62 -19.92
C ARG A 304 3.11 -7.27 -20.18
N VAL A 305 2.31 -8.24 -20.63
CA VAL A 305 0.87 -8.05 -20.85
C VAL A 305 0.18 -7.68 -19.53
N GLY A 306 -0.69 -6.66 -19.59
CA GLY A 306 -1.46 -6.07 -18.51
C GLY A 306 -2.86 -6.69 -18.32
N PRO A 307 -3.73 -6.05 -17.49
CA PRO A 307 -3.85 -4.60 -17.36
C PRO A 307 -2.85 -3.94 -16.40
N ASN A 308 -2.50 -2.68 -16.67
CA ASN A 308 -1.72 -1.83 -15.77
C ASN A 308 -2.63 -0.99 -14.83
N ILE A 309 -2.01 -0.20 -13.94
CA ILE A 309 -2.72 0.57 -12.90
C ILE A 309 -3.67 1.65 -13.44
N VAL A 310 -3.51 2.07 -14.71
CA VAL A 310 -4.43 2.99 -15.41
C VAL A 310 -5.34 2.28 -16.41
N GLY A 311 -5.37 0.95 -16.40
CA GLY A 311 -6.23 0.14 -17.26
C GLY A 311 -5.67 -0.12 -18.67
N GLY A 312 -4.46 0.34 -18.98
CA GLY A 312 -3.79 0.08 -20.25
C GLY A 312 -3.33 -1.38 -20.42
N PRO A 313 -2.99 -1.81 -21.64
CA PRO A 313 -2.79 -3.21 -22.00
C PRO A 313 -1.45 -3.81 -21.56
N SER A 314 -0.51 -3.01 -21.07
CA SER A 314 0.87 -3.41 -20.79
C SER A 314 1.39 -2.85 -19.48
N ILE A 315 2.14 -3.65 -18.72
CA ILE A 315 2.85 -3.24 -17.50
C ILE A 315 4.34 -3.05 -17.83
N GLY A 316 4.91 -1.92 -17.41
CA GLY A 316 6.30 -1.54 -17.68
C GLY A 316 6.83 -0.51 -16.69
N GLY A 317 6.35 0.73 -16.75
CA GLY A 317 6.74 1.82 -15.85
C GLY A 317 5.58 2.33 -14.99
N ASN A 318 5.59 3.61 -14.64
CA ASN A 318 4.62 4.26 -13.76
C ASN A 318 3.81 5.33 -14.49
N TYR A 319 2.63 5.65 -13.96
CA TYR A 319 1.82 6.76 -14.42
C TYR A 319 2.15 8.03 -13.62
N TRP A 320 2.54 9.08 -14.32
CA TRP A 320 3.03 10.33 -13.74
C TRP A 320 2.03 11.47 -13.97
N ALA A 321 1.11 11.66 -13.02
CA ALA A 321 0.17 12.77 -13.01
C ALA A 321 0.60 13.89 -12.05
N SER A 322 -0.07 15.03 -12.15
CA SER A 322 0.02 16.11 -11.16
C SER A 322 -1.37 16.64 -10.79
N PRO A 323 -1.55 17.27 -9.61
CA PRO A 323 -2.85 17.84 -9.23
C PRO A 323 -3.41 18.87 -10.20
N ASN A 324 -2.55 19.54 -10.98
CA ASN A 324 -2.88 20.54 -11.99
C ASN A 324 -2.92 19.99 -13.44
N TRP A 325 -2.90 18.66 -13.64
CA TRP A 325 -3.03 18.01 -14.94
C TRP A 325 -1.87 18.24 -15.93
N THR A 326 -0.68 18.50 -15.41
CA THR A 326 0.55 18.73 -16.19
C THR A 326 1.60 17.67 -15.92
N GLY A 327 1.22 16.50 -15.41
CA GLY A 327 2.13 15.39 -15.18
C GLY A 327 2.68 14.84 -16.50
N PHE A 328 3.84 14.20 -16.44
CA PHE A 328 4.49 13.67 -17.66
C PHE A 328 3.56 12.75 -18.46
N SER A 329 2.93 11.78 -17.82
CA SER A 329 2.01 10.84 -18.48
C SER A 329 0.69 11.47 -18.93
N GLU A 330 0.32 12.64 -18.38
CA GLU A 330 -0.86 13.39 -18.83
C GLU A 330 -0.55 14.13 -20.14
N MET A 331 0.71 14.53 -20.33
CA MET A 331 1.17 15.45 -21.38
C MET A 331 1.86 14.79 -22.59
N HIS A 332 2.16 13.48 -22.53
CA HIS A 332 2.85 12.77 -23.60
C HIS A 332 1.98 11.69 -24.23
N LEU A 333 2.15 11.51 -25.54
CA LEU A 333 1.33 10.63 -26.38
C LEU A 333 1.80 9.16 -26.34
N ASP A 334 0.85 8.27 -26.63
CA ASP A 334 1.04 6.84 -26.96
C ASP A 334 0.57 6.66 -28.41
N VAL A 335 1.49 6.82 -29.36
CA VAL A 335 1.17 6.82 -30.80
C VAL A 335 1.00 5.40 -31.32
N ASP A 336 1.76 4.44 -30.79
CA ASP A 336 1.69 3.04 -31.23
C ASP A 336 0.61 2.21 -30.48
N GLY A 337 -0.02 2.79 -29.46
CA GLY A 337 -1.14 2.23 -28.71
C GLY A 337 -0.73 1.08 -27.81
N ASP A 338 0.55 1.02 -27.42
CA ASP A 338 1.12 -0.12 -26.71
C ASP A 338 0.95 -0.05 -25.18
N GLY A 339 0.40 1.06 -24.68
CA GLY A 339 0.10 1.34 -23.29
C GLY A 339 1.13 2.22 -22.57
N PHE A 340 2.13 2.75 -23.29
CA PHE A 340 3.18 3.60 -22.74
C PHE A 340 3.28 4.92 -23.51
N CYS A 341 3.73 5.98 -22.83
CA CYS A 341 4.18 7.17 -23.53
C CYS A 341 5.40 6.81 -24.40
N ASP A 342 5.46 7.32 -25.64
CA ASP A 342 6.58 7.07 -26.55
C ASP A 342 7.89 7.74 -26.09
N GLU A 343 7.79 8.73 -25.19
CA GLU A 343 8.93 9.39 -24.56
C GLU A 343 9.20 8.80 -23.16
N GLN A 344 10.48 8.56 -22.86
CA GLN A 344 10.92 8.16 -21.51
C GLN A 344 10.92 9.35 -20.54
N PHE A 345 10.62 9.10 -19.28
CA PHE A 345 10.62 10.14 -18.25
C PHE A 345 11.92 10.14 -17.45
N VAL A 346 12.74 11.19 -17.63
CA VAL A 346 13.96 11.41 -16.85
C VAL A 346 13.60 12.13 -15.55
N ILE A 347 13.72 11.42 -14.43
CA ILE A 347 13.38 11.93 -13.08
C ILE A 347 14.56 12.73 -12.51
N ASP A 348 15.78 12.16 -12.57
CA ASP A 348 17.06 12.79 -12.22
C ASP A 348 18.24 11.98 -12.83
N GLY A 349 19.50 12.38 -12.58
CA GLY A 349 20.78 11.91 -13.14
C GLY A 349 21.14 10.43 -12.94
N GLY A 350 20.25 9.53 -13.37
CA GLY A 350 20.33 8.08 -13.27
C GLY A 350 18.96 7.42 -13.09
N ASN A 351 17.96 8.20 -12.68
CA ASN A 351 16.60 7.74 -12.40
C ASN A 351 15.73 8.02 -13.63
N VAL A 352 15.44 6.98 -14.41
CA VAL A 352 14.66 7.06 -15.65
C VAL A 352 13.57 6.00 -15.64
N ASP A 353 12.34 6.45 -15.87
CA ASP A 353 11.24 5.56 -16.24
C ASP A 353 11.24 5.40 -17.77
N HIS A 354 11.65 4.22 -18.24
CA HIS A 354 11.77 3.93 -19.67
C HIS A 354 10.45 3.53 -20.32
N LEU A 355 9.41 3.26 -19.53
CA LEU A 355 8.09 2.87 -20.02
C LEU A 355 6.99 3.61 -19.24
N PRO A 356 6.98 4.97 -19.22
CA PRO A 356 5.94 5.72 -18.52
C PRO A 356 4.57 5.29 -19.04
N LEU A 357 3.62 5.03 -18.15
CA LEU A 357 2.30 4.55 -18.56
C LEU A 357 1.54 5.66 -19.27
N ALA A 358 0.83 5.32 -20.34
CA ALA A 358 -0.17 6.19 -20.95
C ALA A 358 -1.57 5.76 -20.51
N MET A 359 -2.44 6.76 -20.29
CA MET A 359 -3.83 6.50 -19.94
C MET A 359 -4.62 6.13 -21.21
N PRO A 360 -5.27 4.95 -21.26
CA PRO A 360 -6.13 4.62 -22.39
C PRO A 360 -7.33 5.58 -22.44
N PRO A 361 -7.79 6.00 -23.63
CA PRO A 361 -8.98 6.83 -23.75
C PRO A 361 -10.23 6.05 -23.34
N ALA A 362 -11.23 6.76 -22.82
CA ALA A 362 -12.54 6.22 -22.48
C ALA A 362 -13.61 6.66 -23.49
N ILE A 363 -14.80 6.06 -23.42
CA ILE A 363 -15.90 6.49 -24.28
C ILE A 363 -16.40 7.84 -23.78
N VAL A 364 -16.27 8.87 -24.63
CA VAL A 364 -16.78 10.21 -24.34
C VAL A 364 -18.33 10.17 -24.26
N PRO A 365 -18.97 10.76 -23.23
CA PRO A 365 -20.41 10.74 -23.08
C PRO A 365 -21.15 11.32 -24.29
N GLY A 366 -21.90 10.48 -25.01
CA GLY A 366 -22.59 10.84 -26.26
C GLY A 366 -21.90 10.33 -27.53
N GLY A 367 -20.68 9.78 -27.39
CA GLY A 367 -19.99 9.01 -28.43
C GLY A 367 -20.56 7.60 -28.58
N THR A 368 -20.16 6.95 -29.67
CA THR A 368 -20.56 5.59 -30.05
C THR A 368 -19.43 4.56 -29.89
N GLY A 369 -18.19 5.02 -29.69
CA GLY A 369 -17.01 4.18 -29.49
C GLY A 369 -15.93 4.88 -28.67
N ILE A 370 -14.78 4.19 -28.52
CA ILE A 370 -13.58 4.78 -27.92
C ILE A 370 -13.00 5.78 -28.94
N PRO A 371 -12.60 6.99 -28.53
CA PRO A 371 -11.95 7.96 -29.39
C PRO A 371 -10.74 7.36 -30.13
N THR A 372 -10.59 7.69 -31.41
CA THR A 372 -9.47 7.18 -32.22
C THR A 372 -8.71 8.28 -32.94
N SER A 373 -7.43 8.02 -33.27
CA SER A 373 -6.63 8.87 -34.13
C SER A 373 -6.73 8.39 -35.58
N THR A 374 -7.46 9.15 -36.42
CA THR A 374 -7.62 8.83 -37.85
C THR A 374 -6.32 9.01 -38.64
N LYS A 375 -5.37 9.79 -38.11
CA LYS A 375 -4.06 10.09 -38.70
C LYS A 375 -2.90 9.29 -38.07
N GLN A 376 -3.17 8.50 -37.02
CA GLN A 376 -2.17 7.73 -36.28
C GLN A 376 -1.02 8.60 -35.75
N ASP A 377 -1.36 9.78 -35.24
CA ASP A 377 -0.43 10.73 -34.61
C ASP A 377 -0.63 10.82 -33.09
N GLY A 378 -1.42 9.91 -32.52
CA GLY A 378 -1.75 9.85 -31.09
C GLY A 378 -2.86 10.80 -30.64
N ARG A 379 -3.33 11.72 -31.52
CA ARG A 379 -4.40 12.66 -31.20
C ARG A 379 -5.76 12.10 -31.59
N PHE A 380 -6.73 12.13 -30.67
CA PHE A 380 -8.04 11.48 -30.84
C PHE A 380 -9.02 12.39 -31.58
N ASP A 381 -8.83 12.55 -32.89
CA ASP A 381 -9.65 13.43 -33.73
C ASP A 381 -11.05 12.85 -34.06
N ASP A 382 -11.20 11.53 -34.07
CA ASP A 382 -12.51 10.84 -34.03
C ASP A 382 -12.98 10.74 -32.57
N VAL A 383 -13.40 11.87 -32.00
CA VAL A 383 -13.82 12.03 -30.59
C VAL A 383 -15.02 11.16 -30.25
N ASN A 384 -15.93 10.95 -31.21
CA ASN A 384 -17.15 10.16 -30.98
C ASN A 384 -16.96 8.66 -31.25
N GLY A 385 -15.82 8.24 -31.79
CA GLY A 385 -15.44 6.85 -32.00
C GLY A 385 -16.22 6.14 -33.10
N ASN A 386 -16.75 6.87 -34.09
CA ASN A 386 -17.47 6.27 -35.23
C ASN A 386 -16.54 5.88 -36.40
N GLY A 387 -15.23 6.10 -36.24
CA GLY A 387 -14.18 5.77 -37.20
C GLY A 387 -13.90 6.83 -38.25
N VAL A 388 -14.52 8.02 -38.15
CA VAL A 388 -14.28 9.14 -39.08
C VAL A 388 -14.23 10.47 -38.33
N LEU A 389 -13.28 11.34 -38.71
CA LEU A 389 -13.29 12.74 -38.30
C LEU A 389 -14.39 13.48 -39.07
N ASP A 390 -15.41 13.98 -38.37
CA ASP A 390 -16.49 14.80 -38.92
C ASP A 390 -16.96 15.90 -37.95
N PHE A 391 -18.01 16.64 -38.34
CA PHE A 391 -18.50 17.76 -37.53
C PHE A 391 -19.12 17.34 -36.17
N ASN A 392 -19.54 16.09 -36.02
CA ASN A 392 -20.06 15.57 -34.75
C ASN A 392 -18.95 15.45 -33.71
N ASP A 393 -17.70 15.21 -34.10
CA ASP A 393 -16.55 15.19 -33.18
C ASP A 393 -16.30 16.55 -32.56
N VAL A 394 -16.34 17.61 -33.38
CA VAL A 394 -16.22 19.00 -32.93
C VAL A 394 -17.34 19.36 -31.96
N ILE A 395 -18.58 18.97 -32.28
CA ILE A 395 -19.73 19.20 -31.40
C ILE A 395 -19.55 18.44 -30.08
N LEU A 396 -19.11 17.19 -30.13
CA LEU A 396 -18.96 16.35 -28.94
C LEU A 396 -17.85 16.87 -28.04
N LEU A 397 -16.69 17.22 -28.60
CA LEU A 397 -15.59 17.84 -27.88
C LEU A 397 -16.04 19.13 -27.19
N PHE A 398 -16.76 20.00 -27.90
CA PHE A 398 -17.27 21.24 -27.31
C PHE A 398 -18.25 20.99 -26.16
N ASN A 399 -19.18 20.04 -26.33
CA ASN A 399 -20.21 19.75 -25.34
C ASN A 399 -19.67 18.99 -24.11
N GLN A 400 -18.62 18.19 -24.27
CA GLN A 400 -18.05 17.33 -23.23
C GLN A 400 -16.68 17.80 -22.74
N MET A 401 -16.27 19.02 -23.08
CA MET A 401 -14.93 19.54 -22.78
C MET A 401 -14.56 19.41 -21.29
N ASP A 402 -15.49 19.68 -20.38
CA ASP A 402 -15.25 19.56 -18.93
C ASP A 402 -15.07 18.10 -18.51
N TRP A 403 -15.88 17.19 -19.05
CA TRP A 403 -15.76 15.77 -18.78
C TRP A 403 -14.46 15.20 -19.34
N ILE A 404 -14.12 15.54 -20.59
CA ILE A 404 -12.88 15.11 -21.26
C ILE A 404 -11.67 15.57 -20.45
N ARG A 405 -11.65 16.83 -20.01
CA ARG A 405 -10.56 17.38 -19.19
C ARG A 405 -10.33 16.60 -17.89
N GLU A 406 -11.38 16.04 -17.30
CA GLU A 406 -11.31 15.33 -16.02
C GLU A 406 -11.05 13.82 -16.16
N ASN A 407 -11.31 13.23 -17.34
CA ASN A 407 -11.37 11.77 -17.51
C ASN A 407 -10.53 11.22 -18.67
N GLU A 408 -10.07 12.07 -19.60
CA GLU A 408 -9.32 11.66 -20.79
C GLU A 408 -7.84 12.10 -20.73
N PRO A 409 -6.93 11.43 -21.45
CA PRO A 409 -5.53 11.83 -21.54
C PRO A 409 -5.41 13.22 -22.20
N VAL A 410 -4.84 14.19 -21.48
CA VAL A 410 -4.71 15.58 -21.95
C VAL A 410 -4.01 15.65 -23.30
N ALA A 411 -2.87 14.97 -23.46
CA ALA A 411 -2.09 14.96 -24.70
C ALA A 411 -2.90 14.54 -25.94
N GLY A 412 -3.84 13.60 -25.77
CA GLY A 412 -4.67 13.08 -26.86
C GLY A 412 -5.71 14.08 -27.37
N PHE A 413 -6.10 15.07 -26.55
CA PHE A 413 -7.14 16.06 -26.85
C PHE A 413 -6.65 17.51 -26.88
N ASP A 414 -5.41 17.78 -26.48
CA ASP A 414 -4.71 19.08 -26.56
C ASP A 414 -4.21 19.35 -27.99
N PHE A 415 -5.13 19.53 -28.94
CA PHE A 415 -4.82 19.69 -30.36
C PHE A 415 -3.94 20.90 -30.66
N ASN A 416 -4.05 21.97 -29.87
CA ASN A 416 -3.26 23.19 -30.09
C ASN A 416 -1.86 23.13 -29.45
N GLY A 417 -1.62 22.17 -28.55
CA GLY A 417 -0.34 21.92 -27.88
C GLY A 417 0.01 22.91 -26.77
N ASP A 418 -0.99 23.54 -26.14
CA ASP A 418 -0.79 24.50 -25.04
C ASP A 418 -0.85 23.85 -23.64
N GLY A 419 -1.09 22.54 -23.61
CA GLY A 419 -1.13 21.70 -22.42
C GLY A 419 -2.46 21.70 -21.68
N GLN A 420 -3.52 22.22 -22.28
CA GLN A 420 -4.85 22.26 -21.68
C GLN A 420 -5.91 21.95 -22.71
N ILE A 421 -6.96 21.23 -22.29
CA ILE A 421 -8.14 21.02 -23.13
C ILE A 421 -9.08 22.23 -22.97
N THR A 422 -9.09 23.09 -23.97
CA THR A 422 -9.82 24.37 -24.00
C THR A 422 -10.62 24.56 -25.29
N PHE A 423 -11.32 25.70 -25.39
CA PHE A 423 -12.03 26.07 -26.61
C PHE A 423 -11.07 26.24 -27.82
N ALA A 424 -9.78 26.52 -27.59
CA ALA A 424 -8.83 26.63 -28.69
C ALA A 424 -8.61 25.27 -29.39
N ASP A 425 -8.74 24.16 -28.67
CA ASP A 425 -8.66 22.80 -29.21
C ASP A 425 -9.86 22.46 -30.07
N VAL A 426 -11.05 22.92 -29.67
CA VAL A 426 -12.27 22.83 -30.49
C VAL A 426 -12.09 23.57 -31.82
N VAL A 427 -11.52 24.78 -31.79
CA VAL A 427 -11.24 25.56 -32.99
C VAL A 427 -10.21 24.88 -33.88
N TRP A 428 -9.19 24.26 -33.29
CA TRP A 428 -8.19 23.49 -34.00
C TRP A 428 -8.79 22.27 -34.71
N LEU A 429 -9.57 21.46 -33.99
CA LEU A 429 -10.24 20.29 -34.54
C LEU A 429 -11.19 20.67 -35.68
N TYR A 430 -11.95 21.75 -35.53
CA TYR A 430 -12.79 22.29 -36.62
C TYR A 430 -11.98 22.67 -37.86
N GLY A 431 -10.78 23.22 -37.69
CA GLY A 431 -9.87 23.58 -38.78
C GLY A 431 -9.29 22.38 -39.54
N MET A 432 -9.46 21.16 -39.03
CA MET A 432 -9.00 19.91 -39.66
C MET A 432 -10.02 19.29 -40.63
N LEU A 433 -11.27 19.78 -40.65
CA LEU A 433 -12.39 19.28 -41.47
C LEU A 433 -12.32 19.65 -42.95
#